data_AF-A0A2V9PNL2-F1
#
_entry.id   AF-A0A2V9PNL2-F1
#
_cell.length_a   1.000
_cell.length_b   1.000
_cell.length_c   1.000
_cell.angle_alpha   90.00
_cell.angle_beta   90.00
_cell.angle_gamma   90.00
#
_symmetry.space_group_name_H-M   'P 1'
#
loop_
_entity.id
_entity.type
_entity.pdbx_description
1 polymer ?
#
loop_
_entity_poly.entity_id
_entity_poly.type
_entity_poly.pdbx_seq_one_letter_code
_entity_poly.pdbx_strand_id
1 'polypeptide(L)'
;MQFEMSFPQPLSEKYRPKRIAEFVGLDRPKRIASKLAANPYPSAWLFVGPSGTGKTTMALSLATEMPAELHHIPAKECTLETVQEVCRKCHYSPRQPENWQPVRFHLVLVDEADQMSYPAQLAFLSKLDATAFPPNTIFIFTCNATESLEKRFLSRCRTIEFSSYGMASEIVGLLTAIWDKETGSSNERPNFQRIAKDSCNNVRDALMSLEVEIMAAA
;
A
#
# COMPACT_ATOMS: atom_id res chain seq x y z
N MET A 1 -2.57 -4.06 -41.51
CA MET A 1 -1.93 -4.06 -40.18
C MET A 1 -2.79 -3.21 -39.27
N GLN A 2 -3.66 -3.87 -38.49
CA GLN A 2 -4.38 -3.21 -37.41
C GLN A 2 -3.37 -2.84 -36.33
N PHE A 3 -3.13 -1.55 -36.12
CA PHE A 3 -2.59 -1.08 -34.86
C PHE A 3 -3.71 -1.24 -33.83
N GLU A 4 -3.75 -2.40 -33.17
CA GLU A 4 -4.43 -2.52 -31.89
C GLU A 4 -3.69 -1.59 -30.92
N MET A 5 -4.29 -0.43 -30.64
CA MET A 5 -3.95 0.31 -29.45
C MET A 5 -4.41 -0.53 -28.26
N SER A 6 -3.59 -1.49 -27.82
CA SER A 6 -3.72 -2.03 -26.48
C SER A 6 -3.64 -0.83 -25.54
N PHE A 7 -4.72 -0.52 -24.82
CA PHE A 7 -4.70 0.56 -23.82
C PHE A 7 -3.45 0.34 -22.95
N PRO A 8 -2.44 1.23 -22.98
CA PRO A 8 -1.25 1.02 -22.19
C PRO A 8 -1.68 1.01 -20.73
N GLN A 9 -1.32 -0.05 -20.02
CA GLN A 9 -1.49 -0.10 -18.57
C GLN A 9 -0.82 1.16 -17.99
N PRO A 10 -1.54 1.98 -17.18
CA PRO A 10 -0.98 3.22 -16.64
C PRO A 10 0.37 2.96 -15.97
N LEU A 11 1.33 3.89 -16.10
CA LEU A 11 2.67 3.70 -15.54
C LEU A 11 2.64 3.44 -14.03
N SER A 12 1.70 4.09 -13.34
CA SER A 12 1.46 3.91 -11.90
C SER A 12 1.04 2.49 -11.49
N GLU A 13 0.46 1.71 -12.41
CA GLU A 13 0.13 0.29 -12.23
C GLU A 13 1.25 -0.61 -12.73
N LYS A 14 1.81 -0.31 -13.91
CA LYS A 14 2.90 -1.09 -14.55
C LYS A 14 4.15 -1.13 -13.67
N TYR A 15 4.47 -0.02 -13.03
CA TYR A 15 5.64 0.16 -12.15
C TYR A 15 5.27 0.14 -10.66
N ARG A 16 4.07 -0.34 -10.30
CA ARG A 16 3.70 -0.51 -8.90
C ARG A 16 4.68 -1.49 -8.22
N PRO A 17 5.36 -1.09 -7.13
CA PRO A 17 6.25 -1.98 -6.38
C PRO A 17 5.56 -3.29 -5.98
N LYS A 18 6.22 -4.41 -6.23
CA LYS A 18 5.76 -5.74 -5.80
C LYS A 18 6.49 -6.20 -4.54
N ARG A 19 7.66 -5.64 -4.28
CA ARG A 19 8.49 -5.90 -3.10
C ARG A 19 8.76 -4.62 -2.31
N ILE A 20 8.90 -4.74 -0.99
CA ILE A 20 9.24 -3.66 -0.06
C ILE A 20 10.54 -2.96 -0.49
N ALA A 21 11.51 -3.71 -1.02
CA ALA A 21 12.78 -3.16 -1.51
C ALA A 21 12.64 -2.29 -2.77
N GLU A 22 11.56 -2.42 -3.54
CA GLU A 22 11.33 -1.67 -4.78
C GLU A 22 10.73 -0.28 -4.53
N PHE A 23 10.35 0.03 -3.28
CA PHE A 23 9.82 1.34 -2.92
C PHE A 23 10.92 2.41 -2.95
N VAL A 24 10.61 3.47 -3.68
CA VAL A 24 11.40 4.69 -3.76
C VAL A 24 11.24 5.47 -2.45
N GLY A 25 12.37 5.83 -1.82
CA GLY A 25 12.37 6.49 -0.52
C GLY A 25 11.72 5.67 0.59
N LEU A 26 11.01 6.30 1.53
CA LEU A 26 10.30 5.64 2.64
C LEU A 26 11.15 4.73 3.54
N ASP A 27 12.38 5.14 3.87
CA ASP A 27 13.32 4.27 4.58
C ASP A 27 12.81 3.74 5.93
N ARG A 28 12.10 4.57 6.71
CA ARG A 28 11.53 4.14 7.99
C ARG A 28 10.37 3.14 7.77
N PRO A 29 9.34 3.43 6.95
CA PRO A 29 8.31 2.43 6.60
C PRO A 29 8.89 1.13 6.05
N LYS A 30 9.82 1.18 5.09
CA LYS A 30 10.47 -0.02 4.50
C LYS A 30 11.16 -0.87 5.56
N ARG A 31 11.93 -0.25 6.46
CA ARG A 31 12.62 -0.97 7.54
C ARG A 31 11.65 -1.65 8.50
N ILE A 32 10.56 -0.99 8.87
CA ILE A 32 9.55 -1.57 9.78
C ILE A 32 8.82 -2.72 9.08
N ALA A 33 8.35 -2.51 7.85
CA ALA A 33 7.67 -3.53 7.06
C ALA A 33 8.57 -4.76 6.83
N SER A 34 9.84 -4.56 6.47
CA SER A 34 10.80 -5.65 6.27
C SER A 34 11.03 -6.46 7.55
N LYS A 35 11.13 -5.79 8.71
CA LYS A 35 11.26 -6.46 10.01
C LYS A 35 10.01 -7.27 10.36
N LEU A 36 8.83 -6.73 10.07
CA LEU A 36 7.55 -7.42 10.27
C LEU A 36 7.40 -8.63 9.35
N ALA A 37 7.80 -8.52 8.08
CA ALA A 37 7.80 -9.63 7.13
C ALA A 37 8.71 -10.77 7.59
N ALA A 38 9.91 -10.43 8.07
CA ALA A 38 10.90 -11.41 8.54
C ALA A 38 10.51 -12.10 9.86
N ASN A 39 9.85 -11.38 10.77
CA ASN A 39 9.43 -11.90 12.07
C ASN A 39 7.98 -11.48 12.36
N PRO A 40 7.00 -12.10 11.68
CA PRO A 40 5.60 -11.73 11.81
C PRO A 40 5.04 -12.11 13.18
N TYR A 41 4.18 -11.25 13.71
CA TYR A 41 3.48 -11.47 14.97
C TYR A 41 2.14 -10.74 14.99
N PRO A 42 1.15 -11.23 15.78
CA PRO A 42 -0.15 -10.59 15.87
C PRO A 42 -0.03 -9.12 16.26
N SER A 43 -0.56 -8.23 15.42
CA SER A 43 -0.38 -6.79 15.59
C SER A 43 -1.35 -5.96 14.75
N ALA A 44 -1.59 -4.72 15.16
CA ALA A 44 -2.38 -3.75 14.40
C ALA A 44 -1.54 -2.52 14.05
N TRP A 45 -1.56 -2.15 12.78
CA TRP A 45 -0.77 -1.06 12.22
C TRP A 45 -1.67 -0.08 11.48
N LEU A 46 -1.34 1.20 11.61
CA LEU A 46 -2.00 2.29 10.88
C LEU A 46 -0.97 2.97 9.99
N PHE A 47 -1.17 2.88 8.68
CA PHE A 47 -0.36 3.56 7.68
C PHE A 47 -1.04 4.88 7.35
N VAL A 48 -0.41 5.99 7.74
CA VAL A 48 -0.97 7.35 7.61
C VAL A 48 -0.11 8.17 6.68
N GLY A 49 -0.73 8.94 5.79
CA GLY A 49 -0.01 9.90 4.96
C GLY A 49 -0.78 10.28 3.70
N PRO A 50 -0.30 11.24 2.91
CA PRO A 50 -1.01 11.67 1.69
C PRO A 50 -1.30 10.54 0.69
N SER A 51 -2.25 10.77 -0.21
CA SER A 51 -2.51 9.86 -1.34
C SER A 51 -1.24 9.71 -2.19
N GLY A 52 -1.08 8.56 -2.84
CA GLY A 52 0.06 8.30 -3.73
C GLY A 52 1.44 8.10 -3.06
N THR A 53 1.50 8.07 -1.72
CA THR A 53 2.74 7.77 -0.96
C THR A 53 3.04 6.28 -0.80
N GLY A 54 2.22 5.38 -1.35
CA GLY A 54 2.48 3.93 -1.36
C GLY A 54 1.99 3.14 -0.16
N LYS A 55 1.08 3.66 0.67
CA LYS A 55 0.49 2.98 1.84
C LYS A 55 -0.12 1.61 1.49
N THR A 56 -1.11 1.61 0.59
CA THR A 56 -1.81 0.40 0.14
C THR A 56 -0.84 -0.57 -0.54
N THR A 57 0.01 -0.05 -1.43
CA THR A 57 1.02 -0.86 -2.11
C THR A 57 1.95 -1.54 -1.10
N MET A 58 2.41 -0.84 -0.06
CA MET A 58 3.30 -1.41 0.96
C MET A 58 2.61 -2.53 1.74
N ALA A 59 1.33 -2.39 2.06
CA ALA A 59 0.56 -3.44 2.71
C ALA A 59 0.41 -4.69 1.80
N LEU A 60 0.17 -4.48 0.50
CA LEU A 60 0.10 -5.56 -0.48
C LEU A 60 1.46 -6.26 -0.66
N SER A 61 2.56 -5.50 -0.78
CA SER A 61 3.91 -6.06 -0.86
C SER A 61 4.32 -6.79 0.42
N LEU A 62 3.87 -6.32 1.57
CA LEU A 62 4.08 -7.04 2.83
C LEU A 62 3.37 -8.39 2.81
N ALA A 63 2.13 -8.45 2.32
CA ALA A 63 1.38 -9.70 2.22
C ALA A 63 2.03 -10.72 1.28
N THR A 64 2.71 -10.28 0.22
CA THR A 64 3.45 -11.17 -0.70
C THR A 64 4.80 -11.63 -0.14
N GLU A 65 5.41 -10.86 0.77
CA GLU A 65 6.72 -11.17 1.35
C GLU A 65 6.66 -11.93 2.68
N MET A 66 5.45 -12.23 3.16
CA MET A 66 5.27 -13.00 4.39
C MET A 66 4.26 -14.14 4.19
N PRO A 67 4.30 -15.19 5.02
CA PRO A 67 3.39 -16.33 4.91
C PRO A 67 1.96 -15.97 5.39
N ALA A 68 1.27 -15.09 4.66
CA ALA A 68 -0.04 -14.56 5.03
C ALA A 68 -1.13 -14.78 3.97
N GLU A 69 -2.33 -15.09 4.44
CA GLU A 69 -3.56 -14.98 3.64
C GLU A 69 -4.05 -13.53 3.70
N LEU A 70 -4.14 -12.88 2.54
CA LEU A 70 -4.61 -11.49 2.43
C LEU A 70 -6.14 -11.44 2.45
N HIS A 71 -6.70 -10.67 3.40
CA HIS A 71 -8.08 -10.22 3.40
C HIS A 71 -8.11 -8.73 3.11
N HIS A 72 -8.35 -8.36 1.86
CA HIS A 72 -8.42 -6.95 1.44
C HIS A 72 -9.86 -6.45 1.51
N ILE A 73 -10.09 -5.38 2.28
CA ILE A 73 -11.40 -4.79 2.54
C ILE A 73 -11.31 -3.28 2.21
N PRO A 74 -11.94 -2.81 1.13
CA PRO A 74 -12.13 -1.39 0.92
C PRO A 74 -13.00 -0.80 2.04
N ALA A 75 -12.67 0.37 2.57
CA ALA A 75 -13.40 0.95 3.71
C ALA A 75 -14.90 1.15 3.46
N LYS A 76 -15.31 1.39 2.21
CA LYS A 76 -16.72 1.50 1.81
C LYS A 76 -17.50 0.19 1.98
N GLU A 77 -16.82 -0.94 1.91
CA GLU A 77 -17.37 -2.28 2.12
C GLU A 77 -17.16 -2.77 3.57
N CYS A 78 -16.45 -1.98 4.38
CA CYS A 78 -16.16 -2.30 5.76
C CYS A 78 -17.35 -1.94 6.67
N THR A 79 -18.34 -2.82 6.70
CA THR A 79 -19.46 -2.77 7.65
C THR A 79 -19.18 -3.60 8.91
N LEU A 80 -20.05 -3.51 9.92
CA LEU A 80 -19.98 -4.34 11.12
C LEU A 80 -19.92 -5.84 10.76
N GLU A 81 -20.76 -6.26 9.82
CA GLU A 81 -20.87 -7.65 9.37
C GLU A 81 -19.57 -8.10 8.68
N THR A 82 -19.00 -7.26 7.81
CA THR A 82 -17.71 -7.54 7.16
C THR A 82 -16.59 -7.72 8.18
N VAL A 83 -16.52 -6.86 9.21
CA VAL A 83 -15.52 -6.98 10.29
C VAL A 83 -15.71 -8.29 11.06
N GLN A 84 -16.94 -8.63 11.42
CA GLN A 84 -17.24 -9.87 12.13
C GLN A 84 -16.88 -11.10 11.31
N GLU A 85 -17.22 -11.11 10.02
CA GLU A 85 -16.94 -12.22 9.11
C GLU A 85 -15.45 -12.43 8.89
N VAL A 86 -14.68 -11.35 8.66
CA VAL A 86 -13.22 -11.45 8.50
C VAL A 86 -12.56 -11.89 9.81
N CYS A 87 -12.99 -11.36 10.95
CA CYS A 87 -12.49 -11.82 12.24
C CYS A 87 -12.81 -13.31 12.46
N ARG A 88 -14.01 -13.77 12.09
CA ARG A 88 -14.40 -15.19 12.17
C ARG A 88 -13.49 -16.06 11.30
N LYS A 89 -13.21 -15.65 10.05
CA LYS A 89 -12.25 -16.33 9.17
C LYS A 89 -10.87 -16.44 9.81
N CYS A 90 -10.42 -15.38 10.47
CA CYS A 90 -9.11 -15.34 11.13
C CYS A 90 -8.97 -16.28 12.34
N HIS A 91 -10.06 -16.87 12.84
CA HIS A 91 -9.99 -17.90 13.88
C HIS A 91 -9.73 -19.30 13.30
N TYR A 92 -9.91 -19.49 12.00
CA TYR A 92 -9.57 -20.72 11.30
C TYR A 92 -8.11 -20.69 10.86
N SER A 93 -7.56 -21.84 10.47
CA SER A 93 -6.22 -21.87 9.88
C SER A 93 -6.24 -21.18 8.51
N PRO A 94 -5.20 -20.39 8.18
CA PRO A 94 -5.10 -19.76 6.87
C PRO A 94 -5.18 -20.77 5.73
N ARG A 95 -5.85 -20.37 4.65
CA ARG A 95 -5.98 -21.23 3.47
C ARG A 95 -4.62 -21.42 2.81
N GLN A 96 -4.20 -22.66 2.65
CA GLN A 96 -2.97 -22.96 1.91
C GLN A 96 -3.15 -22.65 0.42
N PRO A 97 -2.23 -21.89 -0.20
CA PRO A 97 -2.20 -21.65 -1.63
C PRO A 97 -1.78 -22.91 -2.39
N GLU A 98 -2.15 -22.98 -3.67
CA GLU A 98 -1.87 -24.12 -4.56
C GLU A 98 -0.37 -24.40 -4.72
N ASN A 99 0.47 -23.38 -4.49
CA ASN A 99 1.93 -23.48 -4.57
C ASN A 99 2.58 -24.08 -3.30
N TRP A 100 1.79 -24.62 -2.36
CA TRP A 100 2.25 -25.28 -1.12
C TRP A 100 3.14 -24.42 -0.21
N GLN A 101 3.12 -23.09 -0.39
CA GLN A 101 3.81 -22.20 0.53
C GLN A 101 3.12 -22.23 1.89
N PRO A 102 3.87 -22.34 3.01
CA PRO A 102 3.27 -22.40 4.33
C PRO A 102 2.65 -21.04 4.65
N VAL A 103 1.33 -20.97 4.79
CA VAL A 103 0.65 -19.77 5.28
C VAL A 103 0.35 -19.94 6.76
N ARG A 104 0.80 -18.97 7.56
CA ARG A 104 0.73 -19.02 9.03
C ARG A 104 -0.03 -17.85 9.62
N PHE A 105 -0.20 -16.78 8.86
CA PHE A 105 -0.85 -15.56 9.32
C PHE A 105 -2.04 -15.18 8.44
N HIS A 106 -2.94 -14.38 8.99
CA HIS A 106 -3.89 -13.59 8.23
C HIS A 106 -3.40 -12.15 8.19
N LEU A 107 -3.38 -11.53 7.02
CA LEU A 107 -3.16 -10.10 6.88
C LEU A 107 -4.47 -9.46 6.47
N VAL A 108 -5.09 -8.71 7.38
CA VAL A 108 -6.33 -7.98 7.12
C VAL A 108 -5.97 -6.55 6.77
N LEU A 109 -6.11 -6.21 5.48
CA LEU A 109 -5.90 -4.87 4.98
C LEU A 109 -7.24 -4.16 4.85
N VAL A 110 -7.44 -3.11 5.65
CA VAL A 110 -8.57 -2.18 5.49
C VAL A 110 -8.06 -0.92 4.81
N ASP A 111 -8.42 -0.75 3.55
CA ASP A 111 -7.91 0.34 2.72
C ASP A 111 -8.82 1.57 2.82
N GLU A 112 -8.21 2.75 2.97
CA GLU A 112 -8.91 4.04 3.17
C GLU A 112 -9.80 4.06 4.43
N ALA A 113 -9.27 3.53 5.54
CA ALA A 113 -9.89 3.43 6.86
C ALA A 113 -10.58 4.73 7.34
N ASP A 114 -10.11 5.90 6.90
CA ASP A 114 -10.72 7.20 7.14
C ASP A 114 -12.12 7.37 6.53
N GLN A 115 -12.51 6.51 5.59
CA GLN A 115 -13.84 6.42 4.99
C GLN A 115 -14.74 5.34 5.63
N MET A 116 -14.27 4.64 6.67
CA MET A 116 -15.09 3.64 7.35
C MET A 116 -16.27 4.27 8.08
N SER A 117 -17.37 3.52 8.12
CA SER A 117 -18.50 3.84 9.00
C SER A 117 -18.08 3.77 10.48
N TYR A 118 -18.64 4.66 11.30
CA TYR A 118 -18.39 4.66 12.75
C TYR A 118 -18.72 3.32 13.43
N PRO A 119 -19.83 2.60 13.09
CA PRO A 119 -20.10 1.27 13.62
C PRO A 119 -18.99 0.25 13.32
N ALA A 120 -18.36 0.30 12.13
CA ALA A 120 -17.25 -0.58 11.80
C ALA A 120 -16.00 -0.27 12.63
N GLN A 121 -15.71 1.02 12.86
CA GLN A 121 -14.63 1.42 13.77
C GLN A 121 -14.85 0.89 15.19
N LEU A 122 -16.08 1.00 15.71
CA LEU A 122 -16.45 0.43 17.02
C LEU A 122 -16.34 -1.09 17.05
N ALA A 123 -16.69 -1.78 15.97
CA ALA A 123 -16.52 -3.23 15.86
C ALA A 123 -15.04 -3.62 16.05
N PHE A 124 -14.13 -2.91 15.39
CA PHE A 124 -12.70 -3.13 15.55
C PHE A 124 -12.19 -2.85 16.96
N LEU A 125 -12.74 -1.90 17.72
CA LEU A 125 -12.33 -1.67 19.12
C LEU A 125 -12.40 -2.95 19.95
N SER A 126 -13.48 -3.73 19.78
CA SER A 126 -13.65 -4.99 20.50
C SER A 126 -12.65 -6.06 20.07
N LYS A 127 -12.19 -6.03 18.80
CA LYS A 127 -11.30 -7.05 18.20
C LYS A 127 -9.83 -6.70 18.30
N LEU A 128 -9.50 -5.43 18.44
CA LEU A 128 -8.15 -4.94 18.64
C LEU A 128 -7.75 -4.89 20.12
N ASP A 129 -8.65 -5.31 21.02
CA ASP A 129 -8.32 -5.54 22.42
C ASP A 129 -7.53 -6.84 22.59
N ALA A 130 -6.56 -6.86 23.50
CA ALA A 130 -5.61 -7.97 23.65
C ALA A 130 -6.29 -9.32 23.96
N THR A 131 -7.47 -9.28 24.58
CA THR A 131 -8.24 -10.48 24.95
C THR A 131 -9.06 -11.08 23.81
N ALA A 132 -9.35 -10.29 22.79
CA ALA A 132 -10.24 -10.66 21.68
C ALA A 132 -9.54 -10.58 20.31
N PHE A 133 -8.22 -10.37 20.32
CA PHE A 133 -7.39 -10.28 19.13
C PHE A 133 -7.34 -11.64 18.41
N PRO A 134 -7.78 -11.72 17.14
CA PRO A 134 -7.77 -12.98 16.40
C PRO A 134 -6.35 -13.57 16.29
N PRO A 135 -6.21 -14.90 16.47
CA PRO A 135 -4.91 -15.55 16.47
C PRO A 135 -4.21 -15.35 15.12
N ASN A 136 -2.88 -15.24 15.15
CA ASN A 136 -2.04 -15.12 13.96
C ASN A 136 -2.49 -14.04 12.95
N THR A 137 -3.11 -12.95 13.42
CA THR A 137 -3.65 -11.91 12.53
C THR A 137 -2.84 -10.63 12.59
N ILE A 138 -2.59 -10.02 11.45
CA ILE A 138 -1.99 -8.69 11.34
C ILE A 138 -3.03 -7.79 10.69
N PHE A 139 -3.48 -6.77 11.42
CA PHE A 139 -4.33 -5.73 10.85
C PHE A 139 -3.47 -4.59 10.32
N ILE A 140 -3.76 -4.15 9.11
CA ILE A 140 -3.18 -2.96 8.50
C ILE A 140 -4.33 -2.08 8.04
N PHE A 141 -4.37 -0.87 8.57
CA PHE A 141 -5.32 0.16 8.17
C PHE A 141 -4.55 1.23 7.40
N THR A 142 -5.03 1.64 6.22
CA THR A 142 -4.44 2.78 5.50
C THR A 142 -5.38 3.98 5.63
N CYS A 143 -4.86 5.18 5.82
CA CYS A 143 -5.70 6.39 5.76
C CYS A 143 -4.88 7.61 5.32
N ASN A 144 -5.58 8.65 4.85
CA ASN A 144 -4.92 9.91 4.52
C ASN A 144 -4.70 10.80 5.75
N ALA A 145 -5.68 10.81 6.65
CA ALA A 145 -5.63 11.52 7.92
C ALA A 145 -6.30 10.69 9.03
N THR A 146 -6.03 11.03 10.29
CA THR A 146 -6.56 10.30 11.46
C THR A 146 -7.76 10.97 12.11
N GLU A 147 -8.18 12.14 11.63
CA GLU A 147 -9.22 12.96 12.29
C GLU A 147 -10.60 12.31 12.30
N SER A 148 -10.94 11.54 11.26
CA SER A 148 -12.19 10.80 11.17
C SER A 148 -12.18 9.47 11.93
N LEU A 149 -11.03 9.09 12.49
CA LEU A 149 -10.86 7.83 13.21
C LEU A 149 -11.05 8.01 14.72
N GLU A 150 -11.71 7.03 15.33
CA GLU A 150 -12.00 7.04 16.76
C GLU A 150 -10.71 6.90 17.60
N LYS A 151 -10.61 7.66 18.70
CA LYS A 151 -9.36 7.78 19.48
C LYS A 151 -8.89 6.48 20.12
N ARG A 152 -9.81 5.65 20.65
CA ARG A 152 -9.51 4.33 21.24
C ARG A 152 -9.12 3.31 20.17
N PHE A 153 -9.53 3.53 18.92
CA PHE A 153 -9.11 2.74 17.77
C PHE A 153 -7.67 3.09 17.41
N LEU A 154 -7.37 4.39 17.30
CA LEU A 154 -6.01 4.88 17.08
C LEU A 154 -5.05 4.41 18.17
N SER A 155 -5.45 4.45 19.44
CA SER A 155 -4.59 4.04 20.57
C SER A 155 -4.22 2.55 20.56
N ARG A 156 -4.94 1.72 19.81
CA ARG A 156 -4.67 0.27 19.65
C ARG A 156 -3.84 -0.05 18.42
N CYS A 157 -3.56 0.93 17.57
CA CYS A 157 -2.77 0.75 16.35
C CYS A 157 -1.37 1.34 16.50
N ARG A 158 -0.37 0.69 15.91
CA ARG A 158 0.97 1.27 15.76
C ARG A 158 1.03 2.09 14.48
N THR A 159 1.27 3.40 14.63
CA THR A 159 1.27 4.31 13.48
C THR A 159 2.62 4.32 12.75
N ILE A 160 2.56 4.15 11.43
CA ILE A 160 3.65 4.38 10.50
C ILE A 160 3.26 5.52 9.59
N GLU A 161 4.05 6.59 9.62
CA GLU A 161 3.86 7.75 8.76
C GLU A 161 4.55 7.54 7.40
N PHE A 162 3.80 7.83 6.35
CA PHE A 162 4.25 7.84 4.96
C PHE A 162 4.30 9.29 4.51
N SER A 163 5.48 9.72 4.03
CA SER A 163 5.71 11.08 3.59
C SER A 163 6.50 11.06 2.30
N SER A 164 6.16 11.98 1.40
CA SER A 164 6.93 12.26 0.20
C SER A 164 8.08 13.23 0.42
N TYR A 165 8.24 13.73 1.66
CA TYR A 165 9.29 14.68 1.99
C TYR A 165 10.68 14.05 1.82
N GLY A 166 11.57 14.79 1.16
CA GLY A 166 12.96 14.37 0.93
C GLY A 166 13.16 13.35 -0.19
N MET A 167 12.11 12.88 -0.87
CA MET A 167 12.21 11.82 -1.89
C MET A 167 12.50 12.32 -3.32
N ALA A 168 12.84 13.61 -3.48
CA ALA A 168 12.95 14.24 -4.79
C ALA A 168 14.03 13.57 -5.66
N SER A 169 15.18 13.23 -5.08
CA SER A 169 16.28 12.62 -5.82
C SER A 169 15.96 11.20 -6.29
N GLU A 170 15.26 10.45 -5.45
CA GLU A 170 14.88 9.07 -5.68
C GLU A 170 13.75 8.99 -6.71
N ILE A 171 12.80 9.94 -6.70
CA ILE A 171 11.77 10.07 -7.73
C ILE A 171 12.42 10.40 -9.07
N VAL A 172 13.36 11.35 -9.13
CA VAL A 172 14.08 11.67 -10.38
C VAL A 172 14.80 10.43 -10.93
N GLY A 173 15.44 9.64 -10.05
CA GLY A 173 16.07 8.37 -10.42
C GLY A 173 15.07 7.37 -11.01
N LEU A 174 13.89 7.23 -10.38
CA LEU A 174 12.80 6.39 -10.88
C LEU A 174 12.31 6.85 -12.26
N LEU A 175 12.00 8.14 -12.42
CA LEU A 175 11.48 8.69 -13.67
C LEU A 175 12.48 8.50 -14.81
N THR A 176 13.78 8.71 -14.54
CA THR A 176 14.85 8.49 -15.52
C THR A 176 14.91 7.03 -15.96
N ALA A 177 14.88 6.09 -15.02
CA ALA A 177 14.93 4.66 -15.31
C ALA A 177 13.71 4.18 -16.12
N ILE A 178 12.52 4.73 -15.84
CA ILE A 178 11.30 4.41 -16.59
C ILE A 178 11.36 5.01 -17.99
N TRP A 179 11.74 6.28 -18.13
CA TRP A 179 11.89 6.94 -19.43
C TRP A 179 12.82 6.15 -20.35
N ASP A 180 14.03 5.84 -19.90
CA ASP A 180 15.03 5.11 -20.68
C ASP A 180 14.50 3.74 -21.15
N LYS A 181 13.66 3.10 -20.34
CA LYS A 181 13.05 1.80 -20.64
C LYS A 181 11.88 1.90 -21.62
N GLU A 182 11.07 2.96 -21.58
CA GLU A 182 9.88 3.10 -22.42
C GLU A 182 10.19 3.76 -23.78
N THR A 183 11.06 4.76 -23.84
CA THR A 183 11.33 5.51 -25.08
C THR A 183 12.62 5.10 -25.80
N GLY A 184 13.49 4.34 -25.11
CA GLY A 184 14.90 4.23 -25.51
C GLY A 184 15.66 5.53 -25.23
N SER A 185 16.96 5.43 -24.94
CA SER A 185 17.80 6.55 -24.48
C SER A 185 18.08 7.65 -25.53
N SER A 186 17.43 7.60 -26.68
CA SER A 186 17.65 8.51 -27.82
C SER A 186 16.78 9.77 -27.82
N ASN A 187 15.69 9.79 -27.05
CA ASN A 187 14.78 10.94 -26.99
C ASN A 187 15.27 12.01 -26.00
N GLU A 188 14.98 13.28 -26.29
CA GLU A 188 15.29 14.40 -25.39
C GLU A 188 14.57 14.20 -24.06
N ARG A 189 15.32 14.22 -22.95
CA ARG A 189 14.77 13.95 -21.63
C ARG A 189 14.02 15.16 -21.09
N PRO A 190 12.79 14.99 -20.57
CA PRO A 190 12.10 16.02 -19.82
C PRO A 190 12.89 16.44 -18.57
N ASN A 191 12.58 17.62 -18.04
CA ASN A 191 13.14 18.03 -16.76
C ASN A 191 12.45 17.28 -15.60
N PHE A 192 12.99 16.10 -15.26
CA PHE A 192 12.43 15.26 -14.18
C PHE A 192 12.44 15.94 -12.80
N GLN A 193 13.37 16.88 -12.54
CA GLN A 193 13.36 17.65 -11.29
C GLN A 193 12.13 18.55 -11.22
N ARG A 194 11.74 19.16 -12.35
CA ARG A 194 10.52 19.94 -12.46
C ARG A 194 9.29 19.04 -12.27
N ILE A 195 9.22 17.89 -12.93
CA ILE A 195 8.09 16.95 -12.77
C ILE A 195 7.94 16.53 -11.30
N ALA A 196 9.04 16.11 -10.64
CA ALA A 196 9.00 15.72 -9.23
C ALA A 196 8.49 16.85 -8.32
N LYS A 197 8.92 18.09 -8.59
CA LYS A 197 8.48 19.28 -7.85
C LYS A 197 7.01 19.61 -8.09
N ASP A 198 6.57 19.62 -9.35
CA ASP A 198 5.20 19.95 -9.75
C ASP A 198 4.20 18.91 -9.22
N SER A 199 4.64 17.66 -9.07
CA SER A 199 3.89 16.57 -8.43
C SER A 199 3.98 16.57 -6.89
N CYS A 200 4.58 17.58 -6.25
CA CYS A 200 4.77 17.63 -4.78
C CYS A 200 5.44 16.36 -4.22
N ASN A 201 6.36 15.75 -4.97
CA ASN A 201 7.00 14.46 -4.68
C ASN A 201 6.01 13.28 -4.52
N ASN A 202 4.78 13.38 -5.01
CA ASN A 202 3.86 12.26 -5.10
C ASN A 202 4.28 11.36 -6.26
N VAL A 203 4.62 10.11 -5.95
CA VAL A 203 5.10 9.14 -6.95
C VAL A 203 4.03 8.84 -8.00
N ARG A 204 2.76 8.71 -7.59
CA ARG A 204 1.66 8.44 -8.54
C ARG A 204 1.50 9.59 -9.52
N ASP A 205 1.46 10.82 -9.02
CA ASP A 205 1.25 12.00 -9.85
C ASP A 205 2.46 12.23 -10.78
N ALA A 206 3.68 12.00 -10.28
CA ALA A 206 4.89 12.07 -11.10
C ALA A 206 4.91 11.03 -12.23
N LEU A 207 4.43 9.81 -11.98
CA LEU A 207 4.30 8.78 -13.01
C LEU A 207 3.20 9.14 -14.04
N MET A 208 2.09 9.74 -13.60
CA MET A 208 1.06 10.24 -14.52
C MET A 208 1.57 11.38 -15.40
N SER A 209 2.35 12.31 -14.83
CA SER A 209 3.00 13.37 -15.63
C SER A 209 4.02 12.79 -16.61
N LEU A 210 4.83 11.80 -16.20
CA LEU A 210 5.77 11.12 -17.08
C LEU A 210 5.08 10.40 -18.24
N GLU A 211 3.92 9.80 -17.99
CA GLU A 211 3.11 9.12 -19.01
C GLU A 211 2.70 10.09 -20.14
N VAL A 212 2.29 11.31 -19.78
CA VAL A 212 1.98 12.37 -20.76
C VAL A 212 3.22 12.77 -21.57
N GLU A 213 4.38 12.93 -20.93
CA GLU A 213 5.64 13.26 -21.62
C GLU A 213 6.09 12.14 -22.58
N ILE A 214 5.91 10.87 -22.20
CA ILE A 214 6.22 9.72 -23.07
C ILE A 214 5.29 9.71 -24.29
N MET A 215 3.99 9.97 -24.10
CA MET A 215 3.04 10.08 -25.21
C MET A 215 3.37 11.25 -26.15
N ALA A 216 3.94 12.34 -25.63
CA ALA A 216 4.35 13.49 -26.44
C ALA A 216 5.65 13.23 -27.24
N ALA A 217 6.49 12.29 -26.79
CA ALA A 217 7.78 11.95 -27.41
C ALA A 217 7.73 10.72 -28.33
N ALA A 218 6.61 10.00 -28.37
CA ALA A 218 6.36 8.84 -29.24
C ALA A 218 5.85 9.26 -30.63
#